data_AF-A0A661MVY9-F1
#
_entry.id   AF-A0A661MVY9-F1
#
_cell.length_a   1.000
_cell.length_b   1.000
_cell.length_c   1.000
_cell.angle_alpha   90.00
_cell.angle_beta   90.00
_cell.angle_gamma   90.00
#
_symmetry.space_group_name_H-M   'P 1'
#
loop_
_entity.id
_entity.type
_entity.pdbx_description
1 polymer ?
#
loop_
_entity_poly.entity_id
_entity_poly.type
_entity_poly.pdbx_seq_one_letter_code
_entity_poly.pdbx_strand_id
1 'polypeptide(L)'
;MLAAGCKKDELRAKDARIAELEAQGQETGVSYDQCKKDRENLNKLVKGYTGEINAMEAALAEAAAREARAAKRLQEYNSMLKQLKSMIDSGKLTVRIVRNKMVIELPEAVLFASGRAKLKKDGIRVLAELGPVLASLEGRDVQVGGHTDNKPIKTKRFPSNW
;
A
#
# COMPACT_ATOMS: atom_id res chain seq x y z
N MET A 1 59.11 -68.37 -36.55
CA MET A 1 59.28 -67.09 -35.82
C MET A 1 58.20 -66.03 -36.11
N LEU A 2 57.26 -66.23 -37.05
CA LEU A 2 56.29 -65.19 -37.46
C LEU A 2 55.10 -64.97 -36.51
N ALA A 3 54.71 -65.95 -35.68
CA ALA A 3 53.55 -65.83 -34.77
C ALA A 3 53.78 -64.90 -33.56
N ALA A 4 55.04 -64.60 -33.22
CA ALA A 4 55.39 -63.76 -32.07
C ALA A 4 55.30 -62.25 -32.39
N GLY A 5 55.45 -61.86 -33.66
CA GLY A 5 55.31 -60.46 -34.10
C GLY A 5 53.85 -60.00 -34.09
N CYS A 6 52.94 -60.82 -34.64
CA CYS A 6 51.51 -60.51 -34.74
C CYS A 6 50.84 -60.29 -33.37
N LYS A 7 51.18 -61.11 -32.37
CA LYS A 7 50.69 -60.95 -30.99
C LYS A 7 51.21 -59.68 -30.31
N LYS A 8 52.41 -59.21 -30.68
CA LYS A 8 53.02 -57.99 -30.12
C LYS A 8 52.36 -56.73 -30.68
N ASP A 9 51.94 -56.77 -31.95
CA ASP A 9 51.21 -55.68 -32.59
C ASP A 9 49.76 -55.58 -32.09
N GLU A 10 49.08 -56.71 -31.84
CA GLU A 10 47.77 -56.75 -31.17
C GLU A 10 47.82 -56.17 -29.74
N LEU A 11 48.86 -56.48 -28.98
CA LEU A 11 49.07 -55.94 -27.64
C LEU A 11 49.21 -54.41 -27.69
N ARG A 12 50.05 -53.90 -28.60
CA ARG A 12 50.21 -52.45 -28.81
C ARG A 12 48.91 -51.75 -29.24
N ALA A 13 48.09 -52.40 -30.07
CA ALA A 13 46.81 -51.84 -30.48
C ALA A 13 45.80 -51.79 -29.31
N LYS A 14 45.80 -52.80 -28.44
CA LYS A 14 44.99 -52.80 -27.21
C LYS A 14 45.47 -51.74 -26.22
N ASP A 15 46.78 -51.60 -26.02
CA ASP A 15 47.36 -50.57 -25.15
C ASP A 15 47.03 -49.15 -25.65
N ALA A 16 47.07 -48.92 -26.96
CA ALA A 16 46.66 -47.65 -27.57
C ALA A 16 45.16 -47.37 -27.36
N ARG A 17 44.31 -48.40 -27.48
CA ARG A 17 42.86 -48.29 -27.24
C ARG A 17 42.54 -48.01 -25.77
N ILE A 18 43.30 -48.62 -24.84
CA ILE A 18 43.18 -48.35 -23.40
C ILE A 18 43.54 -46.90 -23.11
N ALA A 19 44.67 -46.40 -23.63
CA ALA A 19 45.08 -45.02 -23.45
C ALA A 19 44.07 -44.01 -24.02
N GLU A 20 43.46 -44.31 -25.18
CA GLU A 20 42.43 -43.48 -25.80
C GLU A 20 41.14 -43.44 -24.96
N LEU A 21 40.71 -44.59 -24.43
CA LEU A 21 39.55 -44.68 -23.54
C LEU A 21 39.80 -43.99 -22.18
N GLU A 22 41.01 -44.10 -21.65
CA GLU A 22 41.42 -43.39 -20.43
C GLU A 22 41.39 -41.88 -20.63
N ALA A 23 41.85 -41.37 -21.79
CA ALA A 23 41.78 -39.96 -22.13
C ALA A 23 40.33 -39.45 -22.27
N GLN A 24 39.48 -40.19 -22.97
CA GLN A 24 38.05 -39.86 -23.08
C GLN A 24 37.34 -39.88 -21.72
N GLY A 25 37.68 -40.83 -20.84
CA GLY A 25 37.16 -40.93 -19.48
C GLY A 25 37.57 -39.74 -18.60
N GLN A 26 38.80 -39.25 -18.75
CA GLN A 26 39.28 -38.04 -18.07
C GLN A 26 38.54 -36.80 -18.56
N GLU A 27 38.38 -36.63 -19.88
CA GLU A 27 37.72 -35.47 -20.48
C GLU A 27 36.22 -35.40 -20.12
N THR A 28 35.53 -36.54 -20.15
CA THR A 28 34.14 -36.64 -19.68
C THR A 28 34.01 -36.40 -18.18
N GLY A 29 34.97 -36.85 -17.35
CA GLY A 29 35.01 -36.55 -15.92
C GLY A 29 35.11 -35.05 -15.63
N VAL A 30 36.00 -34.34 -16.33
CA VAL A 30 36.15 -32.88 -16.21
C VAL A 30 34.88 -32.14 -16.65
N SER A 31 34.27 -32.55 -17.77
CA SER A 31 33.01 -31.98 -18.26
C SER A 31 31.85 -32.19 -17.27
N TYR A 32 31.76 -33.39 -16.67
CA TYR A 32 30.76 -33.70 -15.64
C TYR A 32 30.93 -32.83 -14.40
N ASP A 33 32.16 -32.68 -13.90
CA ASP A 33 32.45 -31.82 -12.74
C ASP A 33 32.13 -30.36 -13.01
N GLN A 34 32.39 -29.88 -14.23
CA GLN A 34 32.01 -28.53 -14.64
C GLN A 34 30.49 -28.35 -14.65
N CYS A 35 29.76 -29.27 -15.29
CA CYS A 35 28.29 -29.25 -15.33
C CYS A 35 27.67 -29.33 -13.92
N LYS A 36 28.28 -30.10 -13.02
CA LYS A 36 27.86 -30.19 -11.62
C LYS A 36 28.01 -28.85 -10.89
N LYS A 37 29.15 -28.16 -11.07
CA LYS A 37 29.38 -26.82 -10.51
C LYS A 37 28.41 -25.79 -11.07
N ASP A 38 28.17 -25.82 -12.38
CA ASP A 38 27.25 -24.88 -13.04
C ASP A 38 25.82 -25.08 -12.55
N ARG A 39 25.38 -26.33 -12.37
CA ARG A 39 24.09 -26.65 -11.75
C ARG A 39 23.98 -26.11 -10.32
N GLU A 40 25.03 -26.23 -9.51
CA GLU A 40 25.03 -25.67 -8.15
C GLU A 40 24.96 -24.14 -8.16
N ASN A 41 25.70 -23.49 -9.05
CA ASN A 41 25.64 -22.05 -9.24
C ASN A 41 24.27 -21.58 -9.73
N LEU A 42 23.69 -22.29 -10.69
CA LEU A 42 22.35 -22.02 -11.21
C LEU A 42 21.29 -22.18 -10.11
N ASN A 43 21.41 -23.21 -9.27
CA ASN A 43 20.48 -23.42 -8.15
C ASN A 43 20.58 -22.29 -7.12
N LYS A 44 21.80 -21.80 -6.82
CA LYS A 44 21.98 -20.62 -5.97
C LYS A 44 21.32 -19.37 -6.57
N LEU A 45 21.47 -19.17 -7.87
CA LEU A 45 20.90 -18.03 -8.58
C LEU A 45 19.36 -18.08 -8.61
N VAL A 46 18.78 -19.25 -8.93
CA VAL A 46 17.33 -19.49 -8.89
C VAL A 46 16.79 -19.25 -7.49
N LYS A 47 17.50 -19.71 -6.44
CA LYS A 47 17.13 -19.45 -5.05
C LYS A 47 17.18 -17.96 -4.69
N GLY A 48 18.14 -17.21 -5.25
CA GLY A 48 18.22 -15.75 -5.10
C GLY A 48 17.02 -15.05 -5.71
N TYR A 49 16.75 -15.30 -7.00
CA TYR A 49 15.63 -14.68 -7.70
C TYR A 49 14.27 -15.06 -7.14
N THR A 50 14.07 -16.31 -6.69
CA THR A 50 12.82 -16.68 -6.00
C THR A 50 12.64 -15.91 -4.71
N GLY A 51 13.72 -15.64 -3.96
CA GLY A 51 13.68 -14.76 -2.79
C GLY A 51 13.27 -13.32 -3.15
N GLU A 52 13.85 -12.77 -4.21
CA GLU A 52 13.53 -11.42 -4.70
C GLU A 52 12.08 -11.30 -5.21
N ILE A 53 11.60 -12.28 -5.98
CA ILE A 53 10.22 -12.35 -6.47
C ILE A 53 9.25 -12.38 -5.29
N ASN A 54 9.48 -13.24 -4.30
CA ASN A 54 8.62 -13.32 -3.12
C ASN A 54 8.58 -11.99 -2.35
N ALA A 55 9.72 -11.30 -2.23
CA ALA A 55 9.79 -9.99 -1.59
C ALA A 55 9.02 -8.92 -2.38
N MET A 56 9.13 -8.95 -3.72
CA MET A 56 8.41 -8.02 -4.59
C MET A 56 6.90 -8.28 -4.59
N GLU A 57 6.46 -9.54 -4.60
CA GLU A 57 5.06 -9.93 -4.48
C GLU A 57 4.45 -9.43 -3.17
N ALA A 58 5.16 -9.58 -2.06
CA ALA A 58 4.73 -9.06 -0.77
C ALA A 58 4.59 -7.52 -0.78
N ALA A 59 5.55 -6.82 -1.38
CA ALA A 59 5.51 -5.36 -1.52
C ALA A 59 4.34 -4.90 -2.41
N LEU A 60 4.06 -5.61 -3.51
CA LEU A 60 2.93 -5.33 -4.41
C LEU A 60 1.60 -5.57 -3.70
N ALA A 61 1.47 -6.65 -2.95
CA ALA A 61 0.27 -6.95 -2.16
C ALA A 61 0.00 -5.87 -1.11
N GLU A 62 1.04 -5.38 -0.43
CA GLU A 62 0.91 -4.27 0.52
C GLU A 62 0.51 -2.96 -0.17
N ALA A 63 1.10 -2.64 -1.33
CA ALA A 63 0.72 -1.49 -2.13
C ALA A 63 -0.76 -1.54 -2.57
N ALA A 64 -1.19 -2.68 -3.12
CA ALA A 64 -2.58 -2.90 -3.52
C ALA A 64 -3.54 -2.78 -2.33
N ALA A 65 -3.18 -3.30 -1.16
CA ALA A 65 -3.97 -3.15 0.06
C ALA A 65 -4.06 -1.68 0.51
N ARG A 66 -2.98 -0.89 0.39
CA ARG A 66 -3.00 0.55 0.69
C ARG A 66 -3.91 1.31 -0.27
N GLU A 67 -3.84 1.01 -1.56
CA GLU A 67 -4.70 1.62 -2.59
C GLU A 67 -6.17 1.27 -2.38
N ALA A 68 -6.50 0.00 -2.12
CA ALA A 68 -7.86 -0.42 -1.83
C ALA A 68 -8.44 0.30 -0.60
N ARG A 69 -7.64 0.46 0.46
CA ARG A 69 -8.04 1.25 1.64
C ARG A 69 -8.24 2.73 1.29
N ALA A 70 -7.41 3.31 0.41
CA ALA A 70 -7.56 4.69 -0.05
C ALA A 70 -8.82 4.88 -0.90
N ALA A 71 -9.08 3.99 -1.84
CA ALA A 71 -10.28 3.99 -2.68
C ALA A 71 -11.55 3.88 -1.84
N LYS A 72 -11.57 2.97 -0.85
CA LYS A 72 -12.69 2.84 0.09
C LYS A 72 -12.96 4.14 0.85
N ARG A 73 -11.91 4.79 1.38
CA ARG A 73 -12.05 6.09 2.07
C ARG A 73 -12.63 7.19 1.15
N LEU A 74 -12.18 7.24 -0.10
CA LEU A 74 -12.70 8.20 -1.08
C LEU A 74 -14.16 7.93 -1.44
N GLN A 75 -14.54 6.67 -1.57
CA GLN A 75 -15.93 6.28 -1.82
C GLN A 75 -16.85 6.70 -0.67
N GLU A 76 -16.46 6.42 0.57
CA GLU A 76 -17.19 6.85 1.77
C GLU A 76 -17.32 8.38 1.82
N TYR A 77 -16.23 9.09 1.52
CA TYR A 77 -16.22 10.56 1.43
C TYR A 77 -17.21 11.08 0.38
N ASN A 78 -17.20 10.51 -0.83
CA ASN A 78 -18.10 10.90 -1.90
C ASN A 78 -19.56 10.62 -1.54
N SER A 79 -19.84 9.54 -0.82
CA SER A 79 -21.18 9.25 -0.31
C SER A 79 -21.68 10.34 0.65
N MET A 80 -20.82 10.77 1.58
CA MET A 80 -21.14 11.84 2.52
C MET A 80 -21.36 13.18 1.83
N LEU A 81 -20.49 13.54 0.88
CA LEU A 81 -20.68 14.76 0.10
C LEU A 81 -22.02 14.76 -0.65
N LYS A 82 -22.46 13.62 -1.17
CA LYS A 82 -23.79 13.51 -1.81
C LYS A 82 -24.91 13.77 -0.82
N GLN A 83 -24.84 13.22 0.39
CA GLN A 83 -25.86 13.46 1.42
C GLN A 83 -25.88 14.93 1.88
N LEU A 84 -24.72 15.57 1.96
CA LEU A 84 -24.58 16.98 2.36
C LEU A 84 -24.78 17.97 1.21
N LYS A 85 -24.87 17.50 -0.04
CA LYS A 85 -24.89 18.34 -1.25
C LYS A 85 -25.94 19.44 -1.20
N SER A 86 -27.17 19.13 -0.78
CA SER A 86 -28.23 20.14 -0.68
C SER A 86 -27.92 21.24 0.34
N MET A 87 -27.27 20.90 1.46
CA MET A 87 -26.87 21.88 2.48
C MET A 87 -25.67 22.71 2.02
N ILE A 88 -24.75 22.12 1.24
CA ILE A 88 -23.62 22.84 0.62
C ILE A 88 -24.13 23.81 -0.44
N ASP A 89 -24.98 23.34 -1.36
CA ASP A 89 -25.50 24.12 -2.48
C ASP A 89 -26.38 25.30 -1.99
N SER A 90 -27.03 25.15 -0.83
CA SER A 90 -27.80 26.23 -0.17
C SER A 90 -26.94 27.17 0.69
N GLY A 91 -25.63 26.94 0.79
CA GLY A 91 -24.71 27.76 1.57
C GLY A 91 -24.87 27.64 3.09
N LYS A 92 -25.58 26.62 3.58
CA LYS A 92 -25.80 26.38 5.01
C LYS A 92 -24.54 25.88 5.71
N LEU A 93 -23.66 25.17 4.98
CA LEU A 93 -22.40 24.63 5.49
C LEU A 93 -21.37 24.50 4.36
N THR A 94 -20.09 24.38 4.74
CA THR A 94 -19.00 24.01 3.85
C THR A 94 -18.29 22.76 4.36
N VAL A 95 -17.69 21.99 3.45
CA VAL A 95 -16.96 20.76 3.79
C VAL A 95 -15.55 20.86 3.23
N ARG A 96 -14.55 20.54 4.06
CA ARG A 96 -13.13 20.50 3.65
C ARG A 96 -12.40 19.32 4.27
N ILE A 97 -11.28 18.93 3.69
CA ILE A 97 -10.39 17.90 4.23
C ILE A 97 -9.17 18.57 4.85
N VAL A 98 -8.91 18.28 6.13
CA VAL A 98 -7.73 18.75 6.85
C VAL A 98 -7.10 17.58 7.58
N ARG A 99 -5.82 17.28 7.31
CA ARG A 99 -5.04 16.22 7.98
C ARG A 99 -5.81 14.89 8.06
N ASN A 100 -6.35 14.44 6.94
CA ASN A 100 -7.13 13.20 6.84
C ASN A 100 -8.46 13.20 7.63
N LYS A 101 -8.95 14.35 8.09
CA LYS A 101 -10.25 14.52 8.74
C LYS A 101 -11.18 15.33 7.85
N MET A 102 -12.44 14.92 7.77
CA MET A 102 -13.51 15.73 7.21
C MET A 102 -13.87 16.80 8.24
N VAL A 103 -13.81 18.06 7.83
CA VAL A 103 -14.19 19.22 8.63
C VAL A 103 -15.43 19.84 7.99
N ILE A 104 -16.50 19.87 8.76
CA ILE A 104 -17.75 20.54 8.38
C ILE A 104 -17.74 21.89 9.08
N GLU A 105 -17.80 22.97 8.31
CA GLU A 105 -17.83 24.33 8.86
C GLU A 105 -19.23 24.91 8.67
N LEU A 106 -19.82 25.39 9.76
CA LEU A 106 -21.10 26.06 9.75
C LEU A 106 -20.85 27.56 9.97
N PRO A 107 -21.28 28.44 9.05
CA PRO A 107 -21.09 29.88 9.20
C PRO A 107 -21.78 30.41 10.45
N GLU A 108 -21.13 31.32 11.17
CA GLU A 108 -21.69 31.95 12.38
C GLU A 108 -23.05 32.59 12.10
N ALA A 109 -23.19 33.30 10.97
CA ALA A 109 -24.43 34.00 10.60
C ALA A 109 -25.65 33.06 10.47
N VAL A 110 -25.42 31.78 10.20
CA VAL A 110 -26.44 30.73 10.12
C VAL A 110 -26.82 30.25 11.52
N LEU A 111 -25.83 30.02 12.38
CA LEU A 111 -26.03 29.43 13.70
C LEU A 111 -26.47 30.46 14.76
N PHE A 112 -25.87 31.64 14.75
CA PHE A 112 -25.96 32.62 15.83
C PHE A 112 -26.32 34.01 15.30
N ALA A 113 -26.87 34.84 16.18
CA ALA A 113 -26.92 36.28 15.94
C ALA A 113 -25.64 36.88 16.52
N SER A 114 -25.15 37.98 15.92
CA SER A 114 -23.92 38.64 16.38
C SER A 114 -23.92 38.88 17.90
N GLY A 115 -22.86 38.42 18.57
CA GLY A 115 -22.69 38.54 20.03
C GLY A 115 -23.61 37.66 20.89
N ARG A 116 -24.29 36.66 20.33
CA ARG A 116 -25.18 35.75 21.08
C ARG A 116 -24.75 34.29 20.92
N ALA A 117 -24.66 33.57 22.04
CA ALA A 117 -24.44 32.11 22.03
C ALA A 117 -25.73 31.27 21.90
N LYS A 118 -26.91 31.90 21.78
CA LYS A 118 -28.17 31.17 21.60
C LYS A 118 -28.39 30.90 20.11
N LEU A 119 -28.60 29.63 19.76
CA LEU A 119 -28.87 29.22 18.39
C LEU A 119 -30.12 29.92 17.83
N LYS A 120 -30.03 30.35 16.57
CA LYS A 120 -31.17 30.80 15.77
C LYS A 120 -32.05 29.61 15.42
N LYS A 121 -33.34 29.87 15.15
CA LYS A 121 -34.27 28.82 14.66
C LYS A 121 -33.74 28.12 13.40
N ASP A 122 -33.11 28.89 12.51
CA ASP A 122 -32.47 28.35 11.31
C ASP A 122 -31.28 27.44 11.64
N GLY A 123 -30.39 27.88 12.54
CA GLY A 123 -29.28 27.05 13.02
C GLY A 123 -29.73 25.73 13.64
N ILE A 124 -30.82 25.73 14.41
CA ILE A 124 -31.41 24.50 14.96
C ILE A 124 -31.90 23.58 13.84
N ARG A 125 -32.54 24.13 12.79
CA ARG A 125 -32.98 23.34 11.62
C ARG A 125 -31.80 22.72 10.88
N VAL A 126 -30.74 23.48 10.64
CA VAL A 126 -29.52 22.96 9.98
C VAL A 126 -28.90 21.82 10.78
N LEU A 127 -28.78 21.97 12.11
CA LEU A 127 -28.26 20.91 12.97
C LEU A 127 -29.17 19.68 13.01
N ALA A 128 -30.49 19.86 12.96
CA ALA A 128 -31.45 18.77 12.88
C ALA A 128 -31.40 18.01 11.54
N GLU A 129 -31.09 18.70 10.44
CA GLU A 129 -30.83 18.08 9.13
C GLU A 129 -29.47 17.33 9.12
N LEU A 130 -28.45 17.90 9.77
CA LEU A 130 -27.10 17.34 9.82
C LEU A 130 -26.98 16.13 10.76
N GLY A 131 -27.69 16.13 11.88
CA GLY A 131 -27.61 15.10 12.92
C GLY A 131 -27.81 13.66 12.39
N PRO A 132 -28.89 13.38 11.63
CA PRO A 132 -29.10 12.05 11.04
C PRO A 132 -28.01 11.64 10.04
N VAL A 133 -27.48 12.59 9.26
CA VAL A 133 -26.39 12.32 8.31
C VAL A 133 -25.15 11.87 9.08
N LEU A 134 -24.78 12.58 10.16
CA LEU A 134 -23.65 12.20 11.02
C LEU A 134 -23.90 10.89 11.76
N ALA A 135 -25.12 10.64 12.23
CA ALA A 135 -25.49 9.41 12.94
C ALA A 135 -25.44 8.17 12.02
N SER A 136 -25.66 8.34 10.72
CA SER A 136 -25.50 7.25 9.74
C SER A 136 -24.05 6.84 9.51
N LEU A 137 -23.08 7.61 10.03
CA LEU A 137 -21.66 7.34 9.86
C LEU A 137 -21.15 6.44 10.99
N GLU A 138 -21.26 5.13 10.79
CA GLU A 138 -20.77 4.14 11.75
C GLU A 138 -19.24 4.18 11.90
N GLY A 139 -18.76 3.96 13.13
CA GLY A 139 -17.33 3.84 13.43
C GLY A 139 -16.53 5.14 13.37
N ARG A 140 -17.17 6.30 13.51
CA ARG A 140 -16.50 7.61 13.49
C ARG A 140 -16.81 8.44 14.73
N ASP A 141 -15.77 9.04 15.29
CA ASP A 141 -15.90 10.02 16.35
C ASP A 141 -16.23 11.40 15.77
N VAL A 142 -17.19 12.08 16.40
CA VAL A 142 -17.57 13.46 16.06
C VAL A 142 -17.01 14.41 17.11
N GLN A 143 -16.13 15.31 16.67
CA GLN A 143 -15.63 16.40 17.51
C GLN A 143 -16.30 17.71 17.12
N VAL A 144 -16.86 18.41 18.11
CA VAL A 144 -17.47 19.73 17.92
C VAL A 144 -16.53 20.78 18.49
N GLY A 145 -16.15 21.76 17.67
CA GLY A 145 -15.33 22.90 18.05
C GLY A 145 -16.05 24.22 17.77
N GLY A 146 -15.90 25.19 18.68
CA GLY A 146 -16.35 26.56 18.49
C GLY A 146 -15.15 27.50 18.35
N HIS A 147 -15.24 28.45 17.43
CA HIS A 147 -14.23 29.49 17.24
C HIS A 147 -14.89 30.86 17.38
N THR A 148 -14.17 31.78 18.01
CA THR A 148 -14.50 33.21 18.09
C THR A 148 -13.52 34.00 17.24
N ASP A 149 -13.90 35.22 16.84
CA ASP A 149 -12.98 36.11 16.15
C ASP A 149 -11.90 36.66 17.11
N ASN A 150 -10.97 37.45 16.58
CA ASN A 150 -9.91 38.08 17.37
C ASN A 150 -10.35 39.41 18.01
N LYS A 151 -11.63 39.78 17.94
CA LYS A 151 -12.13 41.00 18.58
C LYS A 151 -12.50 40.66 20.03
N PRO A 152 -11.82 41.24 21.02
CA PRO A 152 -12.11 40.92 22.41
C PRO A 152 -13.51 41.40 22.80
N ILE A 153 -14.32 40.50 23.35
CA ILE A 153 -15.60 40.84 23.97
C ILE A 153 -15.46 40.91 25.48
N LYS A 154 -16.13 41.89 26.10
CA LYS A 154 -16.26 41.99 27.55
C LYS A 154 -17.68 42.44 27.89
N THR A 155 -18.57 41.47 28.06
CA THR A 155 -19.96 41.70 28.45
C THR A 155 -20.24 41.05 29.80
N LYS A 156 -21.30 41.47 30.49
CA LYS A 156 -21.71 40.86 31.77
C LYS A 156 -21.96 39.34 31.65
N ARG A 157 -22.34 38.87 30.45
CA ARG A 157 -22.65 37.47 30.15
C ARG A 157 -21.44 36.69 29.62
N PHE A 158 -20.58 37.33 28.83
CA PHE A 158 -19.38 36.75 28.25
C PHE A 158 -18.19 37.66 28.61
N PRO A 159 -17.44 37.33 29.68
CA PRO A 159 -16.31 38.15 30.12
C PRO A 159 -15.10 38.05 29.18
N SER A 160 -15.07 37.03 28.30
CA SER A 160 -14.03 36.81 27.30
C SER A 160 -14.56 36.05 26.08
N ASN A 161 -13.70 35.84 25.08
CA ASN A 161 -13.95 34.99 23.89
C ASN A 161 -13.89 33.47 24.19
N TRP A 162 -13.47 33.10 25.40
CA TRP A 162 -13.51 31.75 25.99
C TRP A 162 -14.60 31.65 27.06
#